data_AF-A0A549YEP7-F1
#
_entry.id   AF-A0A549YEP7-F1
#
_cell.length_a   1.000
_cell.length_b   1.000
_cell.length_c   1.000
_cell.angle_alpha   90.00
_cell.angle_beta   90.00
_cell.angle_gamma   90.00
#
_symmetry.space_group_name_H-M   'P 1'
#
loop_
_entity.id
_entity.type
_entity.pdbx_description
1 polymer ?
#
loop_
_entity_poly.entity_id
_entity_poly.type
_entity_poly.pdbx_seq_one_letter_code
_entity_poly.pdbx_strand_id
1 'polypeptide(L)'
;MRKGLFYVLRLKLDELYKDKGLTQKEVSKATQIRESTLSGMRRNSKESWDVHLLERLLVYFEIEDVTDFIEYNPPEDVESYLDEYNRQKEEYKRIFGKN
;
A
#
# COMPACT_ATOMS: atom_id res chain seq x y z
N MET A 1 -14.45 3.40 11.47
CA MET A 1 -13.13 2.89 11.03
C MET A 1 -13.36 1.67 10.15
N ARG A 2 -12.98 1.70 8.87
CA ARG A 2 -12.89 0.44 8.10
C ARG A 2 -11.71 -0.33 8.69
N LYS A 3 -11.96 -1.49 9.28
CA LYS A 3 -10.89 -2.45 9.57
C LYS A 3 -10.30 -2.82 8.21
N GLY A 4 -9.12 -2.29 7.91
CA GLY A 4 -8.46 -2.53 6.63
C GLY A 4 -8.11 -4.01 6.51
N LEU A 5 -8.30 -4.56 5.31
CA LEU A 5 -7.77 -5.85 4.91
C LEU A 5 -6.30 -5.94 5.36
N PHE A 6 -5.92 -7.04 6.00
CA PHE A 6 -4.53 -7.28 6.40
C PHE A 6 -3.73 -7.62 5.15
N TYR A 7 -2.97 -6.64 4.64
CA TYR A 7 -1.97 -6.88 3.61
C TYR A 7 -0.61 -7.08 4.26
N VAL A 8 0.08 -8.15 3.85
CA VAL A 8 1.45 -8.45 4.29
C VAL A 8 2.48 -7.48 3.70
N LEU A 9 2.11 -6.67 2.71
CA LEU A 9 2.97 -5.63 2.14
C LEU A 9 2.40 -4.24 2.46
N ARG A 10 3.29 -3.28 2.75
CA ARG A 10 2.96 -1.84 2.81
C ARG A 10 4.06 -1.01 2.15
N LEU A 11 3.69 0.16 1.61
CA LEU A 11 4.67 1.17 1.18
C LEU A 11 5.05 2.09 2.34
N LYS A 12 6.34 2.38 2.50
CA LYS A 12 6.92 3.27 3.52
C LYS A 12 6.80 4.76 3.14
N LEU A 13 5.69 5.16 2.53
CA LEU A 13 5.52 6.53 2.01
C LEU A 13 5.46 7.58 3.12
N ASP A 14 4.98 7.24 4.31
CA ASP A 14 4.92 8.20 5.43
C ASP A 14 6.31 8.53 5.95
N GLU A 15 7.16 7.50 6.05
CA GLU A 15 8.56 7.56 6.42
C GLU A 15 9.35 8.35 5.37
N LEU A 16 9.23 7.99 4.08
CA LEU A 16 9.92 8.69 2.99
C LEU A 16 9.57 10.18 2.90
N TYR A 17 8.33 10.56 3.15
CA TYR A 17 7.92 11.97 3.18
C TYR A 17 8.59 12.72 4.32
N LYS A 18 8.64 12.12 5.51
CA LYS A 18 9.29 12.73 6.69
C LYS A 18 10.79 12.88 6.49
N ASP A 19 11.45 11.82 6.02
CA ASP A 19 12.90 11.77 5.86
C ASP A 19 13.40 12.80 4.84
N LYS A 20 12.63 13.01 3.76
CA LYS A 20 12.96 14.01 2.73
C LYS A 20 12.33 15.39 2.97
N GLY A 21 11.57 15.56 4.06
CA GLY A 21 10.89 16.83 4.37
C GLY A 21 9.84 17.25 3.34
N LEU A 22 9.20 16.28 2.68
CA LEU A 22 8.25 16.49 1.59
C LEU A 22 6.80 16.32 2.05
N THR A 23 5.91 17.11 1.46
CA THR A 23 4.47 16.92 1.58
C THR A 23 3.95 15.99 0.48
N GLN A 24 2.85 15.27 0.76
CA GLN A 24 2.16 14.45 -0.25
C GLN A 24 1.79 15.26 -1.51
N LYS A 25 1.50 16.56 -1.37
CA LYS A 25 1.16 17.45 -2.48
C LYS A 25 2.35 17.72 -3.39
N GLU A 26 3.55 17.89 -2.83
CA GLU A 26 4.78 18.06 -3.61
C GLU A 26 5.12 16.78 -4.37
N VAL A 27 5.03 15.63 -3.69
CA VAL A 27 5.23 14.32 -4.32
C VAL A 27 4.18 14.09 -5.40
N SER A 28 2.92 14.46 -5.19
CA SER A 28 1.87 14.36 -6.23
C SER A 28 2.23 15.15 -7.48
N LYS A 29 2.76 16.37 -7.32
CA LYS A 29 3.09 17.27 -8.43
C LYS A 29 4.30 16.76 -9.22
N ALA A 30 5.40 16.41 -8.54
CA ALA A 30 6.61 15.87 -9.18
C ALA A 30 6.34 14.48 -9.79
N THR A 31 5.60 13.71 -8.99
CA THR A 31 4.85 12.49 -9.29
C THR A 31 4.17 12.45 -10.64
N GLN A 32 3.28 13.42 -10.82
CA GLN A 32 2.02 13.35 -11.56
C GLN A 32 1.09 12.22 -11.07
N ILE A 33 1.25 11.72 -9.84
CA ILE A 33 0.36 10.74 -9.21
C ILE A 33 -0.69 11.52 -8.41
N ARG A 34 -1.98 11.20 -8.58
CA ARG A 34 -3.06 11.89 -7.85
C ARG A 34 -2.86 11.78 -6.33
N GLU A 35 -3.06 12.88 -5.62
CA GLU A 35 -2.97 12.92 -4.15
C GLU A 35 -3.83 11.84 -3.48
N SER A 36 -5.04 11.58 -3.97
CA SER A 36 -5.92 10.54 -3.42
C SER A 36 -5.34 9.12 -3.59
N THR A 37 -4.59 8.88 -4.66
CA THR A 37 -3.88 7.62 -4.90
C THR A 37 -2.70 7.48 -3.93
N LEU A 38 -1.84 8.50 -3.81
CA LEU A 38 -0.75 8.54 -2.84
C LEU A 38 -1.27 8.33 -1.41
N SER A 39 -2.38 8.98 -1.07
CA SER A 39 -3.00 8.88 0.24
C SER A 39 -3.52 7.47 0.54
N GLY A 40 -4.10 6.80 -0.47
CA GLY A 40 -4.53 5.41 -0.36
C GLY A 40 -3.37 4.44 -0.19
N MET A 41 -2.29 4.62 -0.97
CA MET A 41 -1.09 3.79 -0.87
C MET A 41 -0.38 3.97 0.48
N ARG A 42 -0.22 5.22 0.94
CA ARG A 42 0.38 5.54 2.26
C ARG A 42 -0.38 4.91 3.42
N ARG A 43 -1.72 4.87 3.35
CA ARG A 43 -2.57 4.25 4.38
C ARG A 43 -2.76 2.74 4.20
N ASN A 44 -2.09 2.15 3.21
CA ASN A 44 -2.28 0.76 2.81
C ASN A 44 -3.76 0.37 2.60
N SER A 45 -4.56 1.30 2.08
CA SER A 45 -6.01 1.13 1.88
C SER A 45 -6.37 0.77 0.44
N LYS A 46 -5.36 0.46 -0.39
CA LYS A 46 -5.51 0.09 -1.80
C LYS A 46 -5.27 -1.41 -1.92
N GLU A 47 -6.17 -2.10 -2.61
CA GLU A 47 -6.07 -3.55 -2.79
C GLU A 47 -4.98 -3.98 -3.76
N SER A 48 -4.55 -3.05 -4.61
CA SER A 48 -3.47 -3.26 -5.58
C SER A 48 -2.64 -2.00 -5.76
N TRP A 49 -1.40 -2.21 -6.16
CA TRP A 49 -0.51 -1.17 -6.63
C TRP A 49 -0.22 -1.39 -8.10
N ASP A 50 -0.32 -0.32 -8.88
CA ASP A 50 0.07 -0.33 -10.29
C ASP A 50 1.59 -0.20 -10.39
N VAL A 51 2.24 -1.08 -11.15
CA VAL A 51 3.70 -1.12 -11.30
C VAL A 51 4.25 0.23 -11.79
N HIS A 52 3.58 0.91 -12.71
CA HIS A 52 4.03 2.22 -13.20
C HIS A 52 3.98 3.30 -12.13
N LEU A 53 3.06 3.20 -11.16
CA LEU A 53 3.05 4.11 -10.00
C LEU A 53 4.23 3.82 -9.08
N LEU A 54 4.56 2.55 -8.87
CA LEU A 54 5.72 2.15 -8.06
C LEU A 54 7.03 2.62 -8.71
N GLU A 55 7.22 2.37 -10.01
CA GLU A 55 8.39 2.82 -10.77
C GLU A 55 8.64 4.32 -10.63
N ARG A 56 7.59 5.13 -10.81
CA ARG A 56 7.69 6.60 -10.67
C ARG A 56 8.10 7.04 -9.27
N LEU A 57 7.61 6.35 -8.24
CA LEU A 57 7.97 6.66 -6.86
C LEU A 57 9.40 6.20 -6.54
N LEU A 58 9.78 5.00 -6.98
CA LEU A 58 11.15 4.47 -6.81
C LEU A 58 12.18 5.40 -7.45
N VAL A 59 11.96 5.81 -8.69
CA VAL A 59 12.84 6.75 -9.40
C VAL A 59 12.85 8.12 -8.72
N TYR A 60 11.69 8.65 -8.34
CA TYR A 60 11.60 9.96 -7.68
C TYR A 60 12.31 10.01 -6.32
N PHE A 61 12.22 8.93 -5.54
CA PHE A 61 12.88 8.86 -4.24
C PHE A 61 14.34 8.39 -4.30
N GLU A 62 14.81 8.02 -5.50
CA GLU A 62 16.16 7.48 -5.75
C GLU A 62 16.42 6.22 -4.91
N ILE A 63 15.46 5.31 -4.91
CA ILE A 63 15.53 4.06 -4.14
C ILE A 63 16.47 3.08 -4.82
N GLU A 64 17.50 2.65 -4.11
CA GLU A 64 18.45 1.62 -4.57
C GLU A 64 18.10 0.23 -4.03
N ASP A 65 17.61 0.15 -2.79
CA ASP A 65 17.11 -1.07 -2.16
C ASP A 65 15.59 -1.00 -1.98
N VAL A 66 14.86 -1.96 -2.56
CA VAL A 66 13.39 -1.99 -2.47
C VAL A 66 12.88 -2.05 -1.03
N THR A 67 13.67 -2.56 -0.08
CA THR A 67 13.32 -2.62 1.34
C THR A 67 13.25 -1.25 2.00
N ASP A 68 13.86 -0.21 1.40
CA ASP A 68 13.70 1.18 1.84
C ASP A 68 12.34 1.76 1.42
N PHE A 69 11.67 1.13 0.46
CA PHE A 69 10.39 1.57 -0.09
C PHE A 69 9.20 0.67 0.33
N ILE A 70 9.40 -0.64 0.39
CA ILE A 70 8.38 -1.64 0.70
C ILE A 70 8.74 -2.35 2.00
N GLU A 71 7.74 -2.52 2.86
CA GLU A 71 7.85 -3.36 4.04
C GLU A 71 7.02 -4.62 3.87
N TYR A 72 7.62 -5.75 4.23
CA TYR A 72 6.95 -7.04 4.35
C TYR A 72 6.75 -7.37 5.83
N ASN A 73 5.48 -7.54 6.22
CA ASN A 73 5.07 -8.02 7.53
C ASN A 73 4.54 -9.45 7.38
N PRO A 74 5.38 -10.47 7.63
CA PRO A 74 4.99 -11.86 7.42
C PRO A 74 3.87 -12.29 8.37
N PRO A 75 3.01 -13.22 7.93
CA PRO A 75 2.15 -13.97 8.84
C PRO A 75 3.01 -14.90 9.75
N GLU A 76 2.40 -15.44 10.80
CA GLU A 76 3.06 -16.45 11.66
C GLU A 76 3.43 -17.71 10.87
N ASP A 77 2.50 -18.19 10.05
CA ASP A 77 2.67 -19.32 9.14
C ASP A 77 1.75 -19.20 7.91
N VAL A 78 1.87 -20.16 7.00
CA VAL A 78 1.10 -20.20 5.74
C VAL A 78 -0.39 -20.45 6.04
N GLU A 79 -0.70 -21.33 6.98
CA GLU A 79 -2.07 -21.63 7.40
C GLU A 79 -2.79 -20.36 7.89
N SER A 80 -2.16 -19.59 8.77
CA SER A 80 -2.68 -18.33 9.32
C SER A 80 -2.96 -17.30 8.23
N TYR A 81 -2.09 -17.22 7.22
CA TYR A 81 -2.31 -16.35 6.07
C TYR A 81 -3.52 -16.78 5.24
N LEU A 82 -3.62 -18.07 4.92
CA LEU A 82 -4.72 -18.60 4.11
C LEU A 82 -6.06 -18.47 4.84
N ASP A 83 -6.08 -18.71 6.15
CA ASP A 83 -7.26 -18.55 6.99
C ASP A 83 -7.76 -17.10 6.97
N GLU A 84 -6.86 -16.13 7.17
CA GLU A 84 -7.20 -14.71 7.14
C GLU A 84 -7.65 -14.25 5.75
N TYR A 85 -6.94 -14.68 4.69
CA TYR A 85 -7.31 -14.39 3.31
C TYR A 85 -8.71 -14.91 2.98
N ASN A 86 -9.01 -16.16 3.35
CA ASN A 86 -10.31 -16.76 3.13
C ASN A 86 -11.41 -16.05 3.93
N ARG A 87 -11.15 -15.69 5.20
CA ARG A 87 -12.08 -14.92 6.04
C ARG A 87 -12.46 -13.60 5.38
N GLN A 88 -11.47 -12.84 4.92
CA GLN A 88 -11.66 -11.56 4.23
C GLN A 88 -12.45 -11.71 2.93
N LYS A 89 -12.13 -12.75 2.14
CA LYS A 89 -12.82 -13.06 0.89
C LYS A 89 -14.29 -13.39 1.10
N GLU A 90 -14.63 -14.16 2.14
CA GLU A 90 -16.02 -14.47 2.48
C GLU A 90 -16.77 -13.26 3.05
N GLU A 91 -16.12 -12.41 3.84
CA GLU A 91 -16.71 -11.14 4.29
C GLU A 91 -17.03 -10.22 3.11
N TYR A 92 -16.10 -10.07 2.16
CA TYR A 92 -16.32 -9.30 0.94
C TYR A 92 -17.51 -9.82 0.14
N LYS A 93 -17.58 -11.15 -0.09
CA LYS A 93 -18.73 -11.77 -0.75
C LYS A 93 -20.04 -11.54 0.00
N ARG A 94 -20.04 -11.59 1.34
CA ARG A 94 -21.26 -11.33 2.14
C ARG A 94 -21.74 -9.89 1.98
N ILE A 95 -20.84 -8.91 1.96
CA ILE A 95 -21.18 -7.48 1.92
C ILE A 95 -21.52 -7.03 0.49
N PHE A 96 -20.74 -7.49 -0.50
CA PHE A 96 -20.78 -6.96 -1.88
C PHE A 96 -21.20 -7.99 -2.93
N GLY A 97 -21.24 -9.28 -2.59
CA GLY A 97 -21.52 -10.39 -3.52
C GLY A 97 -23.00 -10.70 -3.76
N LYS A 98 -23.91 -9.74 -3.56
CA LYS A 98 -25.30 -9.90 -4.00
C LYS A 98 -25.43 -9.51 -5.47
N ASN A 99 -25.90 -10.47 -6.29
CA ASN A 99 -26.92 -10.19 -7.29
C ASN A 99 -28.23 -9.85 -6.57
#